data_AF-A0A397VCS5-F1
#
_entry.id   AF-A0A397VCS5-F1
#
_cell.length_a   1.000
_cell.length_b   1.000
_cell.length_c   1.000
_cell.angle_alpha   90.00
_cell.angle_beta   90.00
_cell.angle_gamma   90.00
#
_symmetry.space_group_name_H-M   'P 1'
#
loop_
_entity.id
_entity.type
_entity.pdbx_description
1 polymer ?
#
loop_
_entity_poly.entity_id
_entity_poly.type
_entity_poly.pdbx_seq_one_letter_code
_entity_poly.pdbx_strand_id
1 'polypeptide(L)'
;MGGISISAFGAAAISTMVKTQTPHAWTGLVIYTLSFVELGLGLIAIWGQTSVVSVNKGYPRFTKRFHQISGLILLLMAWFNIFLGIDTYCLSYG
;
A
#
# COMPACT_ATOMS: atom_id res chain seq x y z
N MET A 1 -8.65 -0.22 -9.94
CA MET A 1 -7.81 0.84 -9.34
C MET A 1 -8.48 1.55 -8.16
N GLY A 2 -9.78 1.93 -8.23
CA GLY A 2 -10.44 2.64 -7.11
C GLY A 2 -10.64 1.84 -5.81
N GLY A 3 -10.68 0.51 -5.85
CA GLY A 3 -10.85 -0.31 -4.64
C GLY A 3 -9.60 -0.36 -3.74
N ILE A 4 -8.40 -0.24 -4.32
CA ILE A 4 -7.12 -0.34 -3.60
C ILE A 4 -6.84 0.96 -2.82
N SER A 5 -7.24 2.12 -3.34
CA SER A 5 -7.15 3.38 -2.61
C SER A 5 -8.11 3.41 -1.43
N ILE A 6 -9.35 2.95 -1.61
CA ILE A 6 -10.36 2.94 -0.54
C ILE A 6 -9.94 2.01 0.61
N SER A 7 -9.37 0.83 0.32
CA SER A 7 -8.90 -0.08 1.38
C SER A 7 -7.67 0.44 2.12
N ALA A 8 -6.72 1.10 1.43
CA ALA A 8 -5.55 1.70 2.07
C ALA A 8 -5.90 2.90 2.97
N PHE A 9 -6.78 3.80 2.49
CA PHE A 9 -7.25 4.93 3.28
C PHE A 9 -8.18 4.50 4.43
N GLY A 10 -9.03 3.48 4.20
CA GLY A 10 -9.86 2.89 5.25
C GLY A 10 -9.03 2.22 6.36
N ALA A 11 -8.00 1.45 6.00
CA ALA A 11 -7.09 0.82 6.97
C ALA A 11 -6.28 1.86 7.78
N ALA A 12 -5.87 2.95 7.15
CA ALA A 12 -5.19 4.07 7.81
C ALA A 12 -6.11 4.89 8.73
N ALA A 13 -7.38 5.04 8.34
CA ALA A 13 -8.38 5.68 9.20
C ALA A 13 -8.66 4.82 10.45
N ILE A 14 -8.78 3.50 10.30
CA ILE A 14 -9.02 2.58 11.44
C ILE A 14 -7.80 2.53 12.38
N SER A 15 -6.57 2.55 11.86
CA SER A 15 -5.35 2.48 12.68
C SER A 15 -5.17 3.66 13.65
N THR A 16 -5.79 4.81 13.38
CA THR A 16 -5.64 6.03 14.19
C THR A 16 -6.68 6.18 15.30
N MET A 17 -7.74 5.37 15.32
CA MET A 17 -8.95 5.76 16.07
C MET A 17 -8.95 5.47 17.57
N VAL A 18 -8.29 4.45 18.13
CA VAL A 18 -8.43 4.21 19.60
C VAL A 18 -7.23 3.54 20.32
N LYS A 19 -6.36 2.75 19.68
CA LYS A 19 -5.17 2.14 20.34
C LYS A 19 -3.97 2.07 19.39
N THR A 20 -3.12 3.09 19.47
CA THR A 20 -1.91 3.24 18.62
C THR A 20 -0.79 2.24 18.91
N GLN A 21 -0.90 1.44 19.98
CA GLN A 21 0.08 0.42 20.36
C GLN A 21 -0.25 -0.99 19.87
N THR A 22 -1.19 -1.13 18.92
CA THR A 22 -1.55 -2.45 18.36
C THR A 22 -0.73 -2.75 17.11
N PRO A 23 -0.40 -4.03 16.83
CA PRO A 23 0.24 -4.41 15.57
C PRO A 23 -0.55 -3.92 14.35
N HIS A 24 -1.88 -3.99 14.39
CA HIS A 24 -2.76 -3.42 13.36
C HIS A 24 -2.49 -1.93 13.11
N ALA A 25 -2.35 -1.14 14.17
CA ALA A 25 -2.15 0.30 14.04
C ALA A 25 -0.81 0.64 13.35
N TRP A 26 0.26 0.00 13.80
CA TRP A 26 1.60 0.20 13.23
C TRP A 26 1.72 -0.32 11.80
N THR A 27 1.22 -1.52 11.53
CA THR A 27 1.21 -2.09 10.18
C THR A 27 0.37 -1.23 9.24
N GLY A 28 -0.80 -0.74 9.69
CA GLY A 28 -1.62 0.21 8.93
C GLY A 28 -0.90 1.51 8.57
N LEU A 29 -0.13 2.08 9.51
CA LEU A 29 0.67 3.30 9.25
C LEU A 29 1.78 3.07 8.20
N VAL A 30 2.46 1.92 8.26
CA VAL A 30 3.48 1.54 7.27
C VAL A 30 2.83 1.40 5.89
N ILE A 31 1.71 0.68 5.79
CA ILE A 31 0.98 0.50 4.53
C ILE A 31 0.52 1.84 3.98
N TYR A 32 -0.03 2.72 4.81
CA TYR A 32 -0.44 4.07 4.43
C TYR A 32 0.72 4.84 3.80
N THR A 33 1.85 4.91 4.49
CA THR A 33 3.05 5.64 4.03
C THR A 33 3.56 5.09 2.70
N LEU A 34 3.71 3.77 2.60
CA LEU A 34 4.19 3.10 1.39
C LEU A 34 3.21 3.22 0.22
N SER A 35 1.91 3.38 0.48
CA SER A 35 0.90 3.60 -0.57
C SER A 35 1.12 4.92 -1.30
N PHE A 36 1.57 5.99 -0.62
CA PHE A 36 1.94 7.24 -1.30
C PHE A 36 3.20 7.08 -2.15
N VAL A 37 4.17 6.30 -1.67
CA VAL A 37 5.36 5.96 -2.46
C VAL A 37 4.97 5.19 -3.71
N GLU A 38 4.06 4.21 -3.61
CA GLU A 38 3.54 3.47 -4.75
C GLU A 38 2.73 4.31 -5.74
N LEU A 39 1.98 5.30 -5.25
CA LEU A 39 1.32 6.26 -6.12
C LEU A 39 2.35 7.03 -6.94
N GLY A 40 3.41 7.53 -6.30
CA GLY A 40 4.52 8.20 -6.99
C GLY A 40 5.24 7.28 -8.00
N LEU A 41 5.53 6.04 -7.61
CA LEU A 41 6.14 5.04 -8.50
C LEU A 41 5.23 4.70 -9.68
N GLY A 42 3.92 4.57 -9.46
CA GLY A 42 2.93 4.37 -10.52
C GLY A 42 2.90 5.54 -11.50
N LEU A 43 2.98 6.78 -11.00
CA LEU A 43 3.09 7.96 -11.86
C LEU A 43 4.35 7.91 -12.73
N ILE A 44 5.50 7.57 -12.14
CA ILE A 44 6.77 7.46 -12.87
C ILE A 44 6.75 6.29 -13.87
N ALA A 45 6.13 5.16 -13.51
CA ALA A 45 6.07 3.96 -14.33
C ALA A 45 5.16 4.09 -15.56
N ILE A 46 4.13 4.95 -15.48
CA ILE A 46 3.15 5.19 -16.54
C ILE A 46 3.44 6.49 -17.28
N TRP A 47 3.40 7.64 -16.58
CA TRP A 47 3.52 8.97 -17.18
C TRP A 47 4.97 9.45 -17.29
N GLY A 48 5.83 9.11 -16.33
CA GLY A 48 7.24 9.49 -16.33
C GLY A 48 8.06 8.85 -17.45
N GLN A 49 7.51 7.87 -18.16
CA GLN A 49 8.16 7.18 -19.28
C GLN A 49 7.77 7.71 -20.66
N THR A 50 6.98 8.79 -20.74
CA THR A 50 6.51 9.33 -22.03
C THR A 50 7.62 9.94 -22.89
N SER A 51 8.73 10.36 -22.28
CA SER A 51 9.88 10.98 -22.94
C SER A 51 11.03 10.01 -23.27
N VAL A 52 10.92 8.72 -22.92
CA VAL A 52 11.99 7.74 -23.20
C VAL A 52 11.72 6.93 -24.46
N VAL A 53 12.78 6.72 -25.23
CA VAL A 53 12.76 5.99 -26.52
C VAL A 53 12.37 4.52 -26.35
N SER A 54 12.68 3.89 -25.20
CA SER A 54 12.28 2.51 -24.93
C SER A 54 11.95 2.27 -23.47
N VAL A 55 10.72 1.80 -23.23
CA VAL A 55 10.19 1.52 -21.89
C VAL A 55 10.36 0.06 -21.45
N ASN A 56 10.97 -0.78 -22.30
CA ASN A 56 11.11 -2.23 -22.11
C ASN A 56 12.57 -2.68 -21.93
N LYS A 57 13.50 -1.74 -21.72
CA LYS A 57 14.91 -2.00 -21.42
C LYS A 57 15.36 -1.05 -20.31
N GLY A 58 16.46 -1.37 -19.63
CA GLY A 58 17.09 -0.49 -18.63
C GLY A 58 16.20 -0.09 -17.46
N TYR A 59 16.42 1.13 -16.94
CA TYR A 59 15.72 1.66 -15.77
C TYR A 59 14.18 1.74 -15.94
N PRO A 60 13.60 2.11 -17.10
CA PRO A 60 12.15 2.11 -17.30
C PRO A 60 11.48 0.77 -17.01
N ARG A 61 12.10 -0.32 -17.49
CA ARG A 61 11.60 -1.68 -17.26
C ARG A 61 11.72 -2.06 -15.79
N PHE A 62 12.82 -1.67 -15.15
CA PHE A 62 13.01 -1.90 -13.72
C PHE A 62 11.93 -1.20 -12.90
N THR A 63 11.66 0.09 -13.15
CA THR A 63 10.65 0.87 -12.42
C THR A 63 9.26 0.26 -12.53
N LYS A 64 8.85 -0.21 -13.73
CA LYS A 64 7.57 -0.90 -13.92
C LYS A 64 7.46 -2.19 -13.11
N ARG A 65 8.51 -3.03 -13.18
CA ARG A 65 8.54 -4.31 -12.44
C ARG A 65 8.58 -4.08 -10.94
N PHE A 66 9.35 -3.09 -10.50
CA PHE A 66 9.43 -2.70 -9.10
C PHE A 66 8.04 -2.31 -8.60
N HIS A 67 7.39 -1.32 -9.23
CA HIS A 67 6.02 -0.89 -8.92
C HIS A 67 5.01 -2.05 -8.89
N GLN A 68 5.07 -2.96 -9.87
CA GLN A 68 4.17 -4.12 -9.91
C GLN A 68 4.38 -5.06 -8.73
N ILE A 69 5.63 -5.40 -8.40
CA ILE A 69 5.96 -6.34 -7.33
C ILE A 69 5.69 -5.71 -5.96
N SER A 70 6.13 -4.47 -5.74
CA SER A 70 5.88 -3.76 -4.48
C SER A 70 4.40 -3.50 -4.24
N GLY A 71 3.63 -3.17 -5.29
CA GLY A 71 2.18 -3.06 -5.23
C GLY A 71 1.49 -4.38 -4.82
N LEU A 72 1.96 -5.52 -5.33
CA LEU A 72 1.44 -6.84 -4.93
C LEU A 72 1.75 -7.14 -3.45
N ILE A 73 2.97 -6.84 -3.00
CA ILE A 73 3.37 -7.01 -1.60
C ILE A 73 2.49 -6.14 -0.69
N LEU A 74 2.27 -4.88 -1.06
CA LEU A 74 1.41 -3.97 -0.30
C LEU A 74 -0.04 -4.44 -0.23
N LEU A 75 -0.55 -5.05 -1.30
CA LEU A 75 -1.88 -5.66 -1.28
C LEU A 75 -1.93 -6.80 -0.25
N LEU A 76 -0.95 -7.71 -0.26
CA LEU A 76 -0.88 -8.80 0.73
C LEU A 76 -0.75 -8.28 2.16
N MET A 77 0.05 -7.23 2.38
CA MET A 77 0.16 -6.57 3.68
C MET A 77 -1.17 -5.95 4.12
N ALA A 78 -1.93 -5.34 3.20
CA ALA A 78 -3.26 -4.80 3.51
C ALA A 78 -4.25 -5.88 3.94
N TRP A 79 -4.25 -7.04 3.27
CA TRP A 79 -5.03 -8.20 3.69
C TRP A 79 -4.66 -8.68 5.09
N PHE A 80 -3.36 -8.80 5.37
CA PHE A 80 -2.87 -9.14 6.70
C PHE A 80 -3.29 -8.10 7.75
N ASN A 81 -3.24 -6.81 7.42
CA ASN A 81 -3.64 -5.76 8.34
C ASN A 81 -5.14 -5.76 8.65
N ILE A 82 -5.99 -6.16 7.68
CA ILE A 82 -7.42 -6.37 7.91
C ILE A 82 -7.64 -7.49 8.93
N PHE A 83 -6.92 -8.62 8.77
CA PHE A 83 -6.97 -9.72 9.75
C PHE A 83 -6.59 -9.24 11.15
N LEU A 84 -5.48 -8.50 11.29
CA LEU A 84 -5.07 -7.93 12.59
C LEU A 84 -6.12 -6.98 13.18
N GLY A 85 -6.83 -6.22 12.33
CA GLY A 85 -7.89 -5.31 12.75
C GLY A 85 -9.09 -6.04 13.33
N ILE A 86 -9.50 -7.15 12.69
CA ILE A 86 -10.58 -8.01 13.18
C ILE A 86 -10.18 -8.63 14.53
N ASP A 87 -8.98 -9.19 14.62
CA ASP A 87 -8.47 -9.81 15.86
C ASP A 87 -8.40 -8.80 17.02
N THR A 88 -7.85 -7.61 16.76
CA THR A 88 -7.78 -6.51 17.76
C THR A 88 -9.16 -6.08 18.23
N TYR A 89 -10.14 -6.01 17.32
CA TYR A 89 -11.53 -5.68 17.65
C TYR A 89 -12.17 -6.75 18.54
N CYS A 90 -12.05 -8.03 18.17
CA CYS A 90 -12.57 -9.15 18.95
C CYS A 90 -11.92 -9.23 20.34
N LEU A 91 -10.62 -8.98 20.48
CA LEU A 91 -9.95 -8.96 21.78
C LEU A 91 -10.30 -7.75 22.66
N SER A 92 -10.73 -6.63 22.06
CA SER A 92 -11.04 -5.40 22.81
C SER A 92 -12.51 -5.31 23.25
N TYR A 93 -13.42 -6.01 22.57
CA TYR A 93 -14.87 -5.90 22.77
C TYR A 93 -15.62 -7.24 22.80
N GLY A 94 -14.91 -8.37 22.67
CA GLY A 94 -15.47 -9.73 22.78
C GLY A 94 -15.44 -10.28 24.20
#